data_AF-A0A2M7F2S5-F1
#
_entry.id   AF-A0A2M7F2S5-F1
#
_cell.length_a   1.000
_cell.length_b   1.000
_cell.length_c   1.000
_cell.angle_alpha   90.00
_cell.angle_beta   90.00
_cell.angle_gamma   90.00
#
_symmetry.space_group_name_H-M   'P 1'
#
loop_
_entity.id
_entity.type
_entity.pdbx_description
1 polymer ?
#
loop_
_entity_poly.entity_id
_entity_poly.type
_entity_poly.pdbx_seq_one_letter_code
_entity_poly.pdbx_strand_id
1 'polypeptide(L)'
;MSSAQELADQFRNGNLSAVAAEVACDGPTALAVAALLDAHELDLLRRVLDDHLDGLTGPVQPMRIGGEARGGPVMIPMRGKVS
;
A
#
# COMPACT_ATOMS: atom_id res chain seq x y z
N MET A 1 9.53 -9.00 12.32
CA MET A 1 9.43 -7.56 12.56
C MET A 1 10.81 -6.99 12.29
N SER A 2 10.96 -6.19 11.23
CA SER A 2 12.22 -5.50 10.94
C SER A 2 12.44 -4.40 11.98
N SER A 3 13.67 -4.28 12.46
CA SER A 3 14.06 -3.23 13.40
C SER A 3 14.04 -1.85 12.72
N ALA A 4 13.86 -0.79 13.50
CA ALA A 4 13.88 0.58 12.99
C ALA A 4 15.18 0.93 12.24
N GLN A 5 16.30 0.32 12.65
CA GLN A 5 17.60 0.47 11.99
C GLN A 5 17.58 -0.11 10.57
N GLU A 6 17.03 -1.33 10.40
CA GLU A 6 16.93 -1.97 9.09
C GLU A 6 16.00 -1.20 8.14
N LEU A 7 14.95 -0.57 8.66
CA LEU A 7 14.07 0.30 7.87
C LEU A 7 14.76 1.60 7.46
N ALA A 8 15.54 2.22 8.35
CA ALA A 8 16.34 3.40 8.01
C ALA A 8 17.42 3.08 6.96
N ASP A 9 18.06 1.92 7.05
CA ASP A 9 19.01 1.47 6.03
C ASP A 9 18.31 1.18 4.71
N GLN A 10 17.15 0.53 4.72
CA GLN A 10 16.34 0.32 3.52
C GLN A 10 15.91 1.63 2.88
N PHE A 11 15.54 2.63 3.67
CA PHE A 11 15.20 3.97 3.21
C PHE A 11 16.36 4.61 2.45
N ARG A 12 17.56 4.59 3.04
CA ARG A 12 18.79 5.13 2.41
C ARG A 12 19.21 4.36 1.16
N ASN A 13 18.91 3.06 1.12
CA ASN A 13 19.12 2.21 -0.04
C ASN A 13 18.05 2.38 -1.14
N GLY A 14 17.06 3.27 -0.93
CA GLY A 14 16.02 3.60 -1.91
C GLY A 14 14.82 2.67 -1.90
N ASN A 15 14.68 1.76 -0.93
CA ASN A 15 13.52 0.89 -0.80
C ASN A 15 12.34 1.61 -0.10
N LEU A 16 11.92 2.73 -0.67
CA LEU A 16 11.00 3.68 -0.05
C LEU A 16 9.58 3.10 0.11
N SER A 17 9.11 2.28 -0.84
CA SER A 17 7.76 1.71 -0.80
C SER A 17 7.56 0.71 0.33
N ALA A 18 8.55 -0.13 0.63
CA ALA A 18 8.46 -1.09 1.73
C ALA A 18 8.50 -0.37 3.08
N VAL A 19 9.38 0.64 3.20
CA VAL A 19 9.46 1.47 4.41
C VAL A 19 8.14 2.21 4.66
N ALA A 20 7.54 2.81 3.62
CA ALA A 20 6.26 3.51 3.75
C ALA A 20 5.12 2.60 4.22
N ALA A 21 5.02 1.39 3.67
CA ALA A 21 3.96 0.45 4.04
C ALA A 21 4.04 0.02 5.52
N GLU A 22 5.26 -0.23 6.03
CA GLU A 22 5.46 -0.59 7.44
C GLU A 22 5.24 0.60 8.37
N VAL A 23 5.81 1.77 8.03
CA VAL A 23 5.71 3.00 8.83
C VAL A 23 4.27 3.51 8.89
N ALA A 24 3.49 3.40 7.81
CA ALA A 24 2.09 3.81 7.78
C ALA A 24 1.19 2.94 8.68
N CYS A 25 1.55 1.66 8.87
CA CYS A 25 0.76 0.72 9.67
C CYS A 25 1.14 0.69 11.16
N ASP A 26 2.37 1.09 11.52
CA ASP A 26 2.86 1.03 12.90
C ASP A 26 3.47 2.35 13.39
N GLY A 27 2.67 3.12 14.15
CA GLY A 27 3.06 4.42 14.71
C GLY A 27 4.33 4.39 15.60
N PRO A 28 4.51 3.41 16.50
CA PRO A 28 5.75 3.26 17.26
C PRO A 28 6.99 3.06 16.38
N THR A 29 6.92 2.19 15.36
CA THR A 29 8.01 2.02 14.40
C THR A 29 8.26 3.29 13.60
N ALA A 30 7.21 4.02 13.20
CA ALA A 30 7.34 5.32 12.53
C ALA A 30 8.17 6.30 13.35
N LEU A 31 7.89 6.40 14.65
CA LEU A 31 8.62 7.28 15.56
C LEU A 31 10.09 6.84 15.74
N ALA A 32 10.31 5.53 15.85
CA ALA A 32 11.65 4.97 15.99
C ALA A 32 12.52 5.19 14.74
N VAL A 33 11.94 5.02 13.54
CA VAL A 33 12.61 5.32 12.26
C VAL A 33 12.88 6.82 12.15
N ALA A 34 11.90 7.67 12.49
CA ALA A 34 12.05 9.13 12.44
C ALA A 34 13.18 9.64 13.34
N ALA A 35 13.41 9.00 14.49
CA ALA A 35 14.52 9.36 15.39
C ALA A 35 15.92 9.04 14.82
N LEU A 36 16.01 8.23 13.78
CA LEU A 36 17.26 7.81 13.13
C LEU A 36 17.58 8.58 11.85
N LEU A 37 16.67 9.43 11.39
CA LEU A 37 16.78 10.19 10.15
C LEU A 37 17.14 11.64 10.44
N ASP A 38 17.90 12.26 9.54
CA ASP A 38 18.13 13.71 9.60
C ASP A 38 16.93 14.52 9.04
N ALA A 39 16.98 15.84 9.18
CA ALA A 39 15.88 16.72 8.77
C ALA A 39 15.52 16.63 7.28
N HIS A 40 16.50 16.39 6.41
CA HIS A 40 16.27 16.22 4.98
C HIS A 40 15.64 14.85 4.69
N GLU A 41 16.17 13.80 5.30
CA GLU A 41 15.61 12.44 5.21
C GLU A 41 14.16 12.39 5.71
N LEU A 42 13.83 13.11 6.77
CA LEU A 42 12.47 13.22 7.31
C LEU A 42 11.49 13.90 6.34
N ASP A 43 11.89 14.99 5.66
CA ASP A 43 11.02 15.61 4.65
C ASP A 43 10.81 14.67 3.46
N LEU A 44 11.83 13.89 3.08
CA LEU A 44 11.69 12.89 2.02
C LEU A 44 10.76 11.75 2.46
N LEU A 45 10.91 11.23 3.68
CA LEU A 45 10.02 10.21 4.23
C LEU A 45 8.57 10.70 4.29
N ARG A 46 8.34 11.94 4.71
CA ARG A 46 7.00 12.55 4.71
C ARG A 46 6.39 12.56 3.31
N ARG A 47 7.13 13.01 2.29
CA ARG A 47 6.63 13.03 0.91
C ARG A 47 6.29 11.63 0.40
N VAL A 48 7.16 10.65 0.68
CA VAL A 48 6.92 9.25 0.31
C VAL A 48 5.65 8.72 0.98
N LEU A 49 5.42 9.04 2.25
CA LEU A 49 4.21 8.63 2.96
C LEU A 49 2.97 9.34 2.42
N ASP A 50 3.04 10.65 2.17
CA ASP A 50 1.95 11.41 1.55
C ASP A 50 1.59 10.79 0.19
N ASP A 51 2.58 10.54 -0.68
CA ASP A 51 2.38 9.89 -1.99
C ASP A 51 1.79 8.47 -1.85
N HIS A 52 2.23 7.71 -0.84
CA HIS A 52 1.74 6.36 -0.58
C HIS A 52 0.26 6.37 -0.13
N LEU A 53 -0.10 7.28 0.78
CA LEU A 53 -1.46 7.43 1.29
C LEU A 53 -2.41 8.04 0.24
N ASP A 54 -1.95 8.98 -0.56
CA ASP A 54 -2.70 9.51 -1.71
C ASP A 54 -2.93 8.42 -2.77
N GLY A 55 -1.93 7.56 -3.02
CA GLY A 55 -2.08 6.39 -3.88
C GLY A 55 -3.11 5.37 -3.36
N LEU A 56 -3.28 5.27 -2.04
CA LEU A 56 -4.30 4.43 -1.40
C LEU A 56 -5.70 5.07 -1.41
N THR A 57 -5.79 6.40 -1.48
CA THR A 57 -7.05 7.18 -1.42
C THR A 57 -7.50 7.74 -2.77
N GLY A 58 -6.69 7.59 -3.82
CA GLY A 58 -7.08 7.79 -5.21
C GLY A 58 -8.35 7.01 -5.56
N PRO A 59 -9.10 7.40 -6.60
CA PRO A 59 -10.43 6.83 -6.88
C PRO A 59 -10.31 5.33 -6.83
N VAL A 60 -11.08 4.71 -5.92
CA VAL A 60 -11.18 3.27 -5.74
C VAL A 60 -11.37 2.68 -7.13
N GLN A 61 -10.28 2.24 -7.75
CA GLN A 61 -10.38 1.43 -8.94
C GLN A 61 -11.19 0.24 -8.45
N PRO A 62 -12.35 -0.07 -9.06
CA PRO A 62 -13.20 -1.13 -8.57
C PRO A 62 -12.31 -2.35 -8.43
N MET A 63 -12.18 -2.84 -7.19
CA MET A 63 -11.46 -4.05 -6.88
C MET A 63 -11.92 -5.08 -7.90
N ARG A 64 -11.08 -5.37 -8.90
CA ARG A 64 -11.15 -6.66 -9.56
C ARG A 64 -10.71 -7.63 -8.49
N ILE A 65 -11.68 -8.09 -7.70
CA ILE A 65 -11.60 -9.32 -6.93
C ILE A 65 -11.52 -10.43 -8.00
N GLY A 66 -10.37 -10.50 -8.66
CA GLY A 66 -9.92 -11.64 -9.45
C GLY A 66 -9.29 -12.62 -8.48
N GLY A 67 -10.07 -13.05 -7.50
CA GLY A 67 -9.81 -14.36 -6.93
C GLY A 67 -9.86 -15.33 -8.10
N GLU A 68 -8.89 -16.24 -8.15
CA GLU A 68 -9.01 -17.47 -8.92
C GLU A 68 -10.14 -18.33 -8.32
N ALA A 69 -11.38 -17.83 -8.38
CA ALA A 69 -12.55 -18.67 -8.34
C ALA A 69 -12.64 -19.29 -9.73
N ARG A 70 -12.23 -20.56 -9.83
CA ARG A 70 -12.67 -21.43 -10.91
C ARG A 70 -14.20 -21.41 -10.96
N GLY A 71 -14.73 -20.53 -11.79
CA GLY A 71 -16.15 -20.26 -11.93
C GLY A 71 -16.33 -19.19 -12.98
N GLY A 72 -16.23 -19.59 -14.25
CA GLY A 72 -16.52 -18.70 -15.37
C GLY A 72 -17.94 -18.11 -15.28
N PRO A 73 -18.22 -17.03 -16.03
CA PRO A 73 -19.54 -16.43 -16.02
C PRO A 73 -20.58 -17.46 -16.44
N VAL A 74 -21.46 -17.84 -15.51
CA VAL A 74 -22.69 -18.55 -15.87
C VAL A 74 -23.56 -17.55 -16.62
N MET A 75 -23.50 -17.61 -17.94
CA MET A 75 -24.49 -16.99 -18.82
C MET A 75 -25.81 -17.73 -18.57
N ILE A 76 -26.71 -17.14 -17.79
CA ILE A 76 -28.09 -17.62 -17.68
C ILE A 76 -28.85 -17.07 -18.89
N PRO A 77 -29.24 -17.88 -19.89
CA PRO A 77 -30.15 -17.40 -20.92
C PRO A 77 -31.55 -17.22 -20.31
N MET A 78 -31.94 -15.96 -20.12
CA MET A 78 -33.33 -15.55 -19.89
C MET A 78 -34.15 -15.86 -21.15
N ARG A 79 -34.64 -17.10 -21.29
CA ARG A 79 -35.58 -17.47 -22.36
C ARG A 79 -37.01 -17.16 -21.90
N GLY A 80 -37.35 -15.87 -21.93
CA GLY A 80 -38.73 -15.41 -21.97
C GLY A 80 -39.16 -15.20 -23.41
N LYS A 81 -40.05 -16.05 -23.92
CA LYS A 81 -41.08 -15.59 -24.87
C LYS A 81 -42.35 -16.41 -24.67
N VAL A 82 -43.30 -15.72 -24.04
CA VAL A 82 -44.73 -15.99 -24.13
C VAL A 82 -45.16 -15.64 -25.55
N SER A 83 -45.70 -16.64 -26.27
CA SER A 83 -46.79 -16.56 -27.26
C SER A 83 -46.87 -17.87 -28.02
#